data_AF-A0A8T3X8G3-F1
#
_entry.id   AF-A0A8T3X8G3-F1
#
_cell.length_a   1.000
_cell.length_b   1.000
_cell.length_c   1.000
_cell.angle_alpha   90.00
_cell.angle_beta   90.00
_cell.angle_gamma   90.00
#
_symmetry.space_group_name_H-M   'P 1'
#
loop_
_entity.id
_entity.type
_entity.pdbx_description
1 polymer ?
#
loop_
_entity_poly.entity_id
_entity_poly.type
_entity_poly.pdbx_seq_one_letter_code
_entity_poly.pdbx_strand_id
1 'polypeptide(L)'
;MPKKSRKAKKPSSLKYVAAVLAVLIIAVLGYSLYVYYQSGAAEQGIIVCGEDGSCVWQAHIHAYIVPVVCGVEEKLPIEVNELEETHTHEEKNTIHFHASLPYDKSSGEIIDKTPLKLGTFFDGINVRFTDTCFMDKCSGDLCNGKPGTLKVFANTEKYWEKGTPWGTADRNYVWSDRDIIYIAFDERSGQETAEFLRDARIEWPVLGVG
;
A
#
# COMPACT_ATOMS: atom_id res chain seq x y z
N MET A 1 45.93 -54.22 -37.02
CA MET A 1 45.12 -53.03 -36.67
C MET A 1 44.75 -53.08 -35.19
N PRO A 2 45.25 -52.17 -34.35
CA PRO A 2 44.97 -52.21 -32.91
C PRO A 2 43.51 -51.82 -32.65
N LYS A 3 42.77 -52.68 -31.94
CA LYS A 3 41.40 -52.40 -31.49
C LYS A 3 41.45 -51.25 -30.48
N LYS A 4 40.95 -50.06 -30.85
CA LYS A 4 40.75 -48.93 -29.93
C LYS A 4 39.84 -49.38 -28.80
N SER A 5 40.42 -49.62 -27.63
CA SER A 5 39.70 -49.81 -26.37
C SER A 5 38.84 -48.58 -26.10
N ARG A 6 37.52 -48.71 -26.25
CA ARG A 6 36.56 -47.67 -25.85
C ARG A 6 36.59 -47.59 -24.33
N LYS A 7 37.33 -46.63 -23.77
CA LYS A 7 37.23 -46.30 -22.35
C LYS A 7 35.78 -45.93 -22.06
N ALA A 8 35.08 -46.76 -21.28
CA ALA A 8 33.74 -46.46 -20.80
C ALA A 8 33.79 -45.12 -20.07
N LYS A 9 33.07 -44.11 -20.57
CA LYS A 9 32.92 -42.83 -19.86
C LYS A 9 32.18 -43.13 -18.57
N LYS A 10 32.90 -43.12 -17.45
CA LYS A 10 32.31 -43.25 -16.11
C LYS A 10 31.24 -42.15 -16.00
N PRO A 11 29.97 -42.49 -15.72
CA PRO A 11 28.95 -41.47 -15.56
C PRO A 11 29.42 -40.51 -14.46
N SER A 12 29.51 -39.22 -14.79
CA SER A 12 30.01 -38.23 -13.84
C SER A 12 29.01 -38.12 -12.70
N SER A 13 29.34 -38.66 -11.53
CA SER A 13 28.57 -38.57 -10.27
C SER A 13 28.11 -37.14 -9.96
N LEU A 14 28.86 -36.14 -10.44
CA LEU A 14 28.53 -34.72 -10.38
C LEU A 14 27.12 -34.38 -10.90
N LYS A 15 26.64 -35.03 -11.97
CA LYS A 15 25.30 -34.75 -12.53
C LYS A 15 24.19 -35.18 -11.58
N TYR A 16 24.37 -36.30 -10.89
CA TYR A 16 23.41 -36.80 -9.92
C TYR A 16 23.40 -35.94 -8.65
N VAL A 17 24.59 -35.54 -8.17
CA VAL A 17 24.70 -34.61 -7.03
C VAL A 17 24.02 -33.27 -7.35
N ALA A 18 24.29 -32.69 -8.53
CA ALA A 18 23.65 -31.45 -8.95
C ALA A 18 22.12 -31.58 -9.05
N ALA A 19 21.61 -32.70 -9.58
CA ALA A 19 20.17 -32.94 -9.67
C ALA A 19 19.52 -33.05 -8.28
N VAL A 20 20.15 -33.78 -7.35
CA VAL A 20 19.65 -33.89 -5.97
C VAL A 20 19.64 -32.52 -5.27
N LEU A 21 20.71 -31.73 -5.41
CA LEU A 21 20.77 -30.38 -4.85
C LEU A 21 19.69 -29.47 -5.45
N ALA A 22 19.46 -29.54 -6.77
CA ALA A 22 18.39 -28.77 -7.42
C ALA A 22 17.01 -29.15 -6.88
N VAL A 23 16.73 -30.45 -6.69
CA VAL A 23 15.47 -30.92 -6.10
C VAL A 23 15.31 -30.43 -4.66
N LEU A 24 16.37 -30.47 -3.85
CA LEU A 24 16.33 -29.97 -2.48
C LEU A 24 16.07 -28.46 -2.42
N ILE A 25 16.72 -27.67 -3.28
CA ILE A 25 16.47 -26.22 -3.37
C ILE A 25 15.02 -25.95 -3.75
N ILE A 26 14.49 -26.63 -4.77
CA ILE A 26 13.08 -26.48 -5.19
C ILE A 26 12.14 -26.87 -4.05
N ALA A 27 12.42 -27.94 -3.32
CA ALA A 27 11.61 -28.37 -2.19
C ALA A 27 11.61 -27.32 -1.04
N VAL A 28 12.77 -26.75 -0.72
CA VAL A 28 12.89 -25.70 0.31
C VAL A 28 12.14 -24.43 -0.11
N LEU A 29 12.33 -23.98 -1.35
CA LEU A 29 11.62 -22.80 -1.87
C LEU A 29 10.11 -23.02 -1.94
N GLY A 30 9.68 -24.20 -2.41
CA GLY A 30 8.27 -24.58 -2.45
C GLY A 30 7.64 -24.65 -1.06
N TYR A 31 8.35 -25.21 -0.08
CA TYR A 31 7.88 -25.23 1.31
C TYR A 31 7.82 -23.83 1.93
N SER A 32 8.85 -23.00 1.69
CA SER A 32 8.88 -21.61 2.17
C SER A 32 7.70 -20.81 1.60
N LEU A 33 7.41 -20.96 0.31
CA LEU A 33 6.29 -20.29 -0.34
C LEU A 33 4.95 -20.81 0.18
N TYR A 34 4.83 -22.12 0.39
CA TYR A 34 3.65 -22.73 0.99
C TYR A 34 3.37 -22.18 2.39
N VAL A 35 4.39 -22.11 3.26
CA VAL A 35 4.25 -21.55 4.62
C VAL A 35 3.89 -20.07 4.56
N TYR A 36 4.52 -19.29 3.67
CA TYR A 36 4.20 -17.88 3.47
C TYR A 36 2.72 -17.65 3.15
N TYR A 37 2.16 -18.36 2.16
CA TYR A 37 0.73 -18.25 1.84
C TYR A 37 -0.17 -18.79 2.95
N GLN A 38 0.20 -19.90 3.59
CA GLN A 38 -0.65 -20.48 4.64
C GLN A 38 -0.68 -19.65 5.92
N SER A 39 0.38 -18.89 6.19
CA SER A 39 0.46 -17.99 7.35
C SER A 39 -0.43 -16.75 7.23
N GLY A 40 -0.96 -16.46 6.05
CA GLY A 40 -1.67 -15.21 5.78
C GLY A 40 -0.74 -13.99 5.65
N ALA A 41 0.58 -14.16 5.78
CA ALA A 41 1.54 -13.05 5.74
C ALA A 41 1.46 -12.21 4.45
N ALA A 42 1.06 -12.84 3.34
CA ALA A 42 0.87 -12.17 2.07
C ALA A 42 -0.29 -11.17 2.05
N GLU A 43 -1.32 -11.39 2.85
CA GLU A 43 -2.56 -10.60 2.87
C GLU A 43 -2.65 -9.72 4.11
N GLN A 44 -2.17 -10.22 5.24
CA GLN A 44 -2.38 -9.63 6.56
C GLN A 44 -1.06 -9.20 7.23
N GLY A 45 0.07 -9.14 6.52
CA GLY A 45 1.38 -8.82 7.10
C GLY A 45 1.90 -9.84 8.13
N ILE A 46 3.06 -9.56 8.75
CA ILE A 46 3.71 -10.51 9.66
C ILE A 46 3.37 -10.15 11.11
N ILE A 47 2.73 -11.06 11.83
CA ILE A 47 2.47 -10.91 13.27
C ILE A 47 3.61 -11.58 14.06
N VAL A 48 4.29 -10.81 14.91
CA VAL A 48 5.38 -11.28 15.77
C VAL A 48 4.94 -11.14 17.23
N CYS A 49 4.96 -12.23 17.99
CA CYS A 49 4.63 -12.22 19.41
C CYS A 49 5.84 -12.54 20.28
N GLY A 50 6.07 -11.74 21.32
CA GLY A 50 7.09 -11.94 22.33
C GLY A 50 6.70 -13.00 23.38
N GLU A 51 7.69 -13.42 24.17
CA GLU A 51 7.48 -14.35 25.30
C GLU A 51 6.59 -13.76 26.41
N ASP A 52 6.54 -12.43 26.50
CA ASP A 52 5.67 -11.68 27.42
C ASP A 52 4.20 -11.62 26.97
N GLY A 53 3.89 -12.19 25.80
CA GLY A 53 2.54 -12.20 25.23
C GLY A 53 2.18 -10.94 24.46
N SER A 54 3.07 -9.94 24.38
CA SER A 54 2.89 -8.80 23.49
C SER A 54 3.01 -9.24 22.03
N CYS A 55 2.18 -8.69 21.15
CA CYS A 55 2.29 -8.95 19.71
C CYS A 55 2.39 -7.62 18.96
N VAL A 56 3.13 -7.64 17.86
CA VAL A 56 3.23 -6.54 16.91
C VAL A 56 2.89 -7.04 15.52
N TRP A 57 2.24 -6.17 14.76
CA TRP A 57 2.00 -6.34 13.34
C TRP A 57 3.06 -5.56 12.56
N GLN A 58 3.91 -6.27 11.83
CA GLN A 58 4.89 -5.68 10.94
C GLN A 58 4.21 -5.40 9.59
N ALA A 59 3.95 -4.13 9.35
CA ALA A 59 3.24 -3.65 8.18
C ALA A 59 4.22 -3.14 7.13
N HIS A 60 3.94 -3.49 5.88
CA HIS A 60 4.44 -2.78 4.72
C HIS A 60 3.23 -2.51 3.84
N ILE A 61 2.68 -1.30 3.97
CA ILE A 61 1.43 -0.94 3.27
C ILE A 61 1.59 0.38 2.51
N HIS A 62 0.84 0.50 1.41
CA HIS A 62 0.85 1.67 0.53
C HIS A 62 -0.57 2.16 0.27
N ALA A 63 -0.74 3.47 0.17
CA ALA A 63 -1.98 4.09 -0.29
C ALA A 63 -1.68 5.12 -1.38
N TYR A 64 -2.52 5.21 -2.42
CA TYR A 64 -2.37 6.20 -3.48
C TYR A 64 -3.35 7.36 -3.26
N ILE A 65 -2.81 8.57 -3.11
CA ILE A 65 -3.60 9.80 -2.95
C ILE A 65 -3.74 10.49 -4.30
N VAL A 66 -4.94 10.93 -4.63
CA VAL A 66 -5.19 11.82 -5.76
C VAL A 66 -5.67 13.16 -5.19
N PRO A 67 -4.76 14.08 -4.87
CA PRO A 67 -5.12 15.39 -4.35
C PRO A 67 -5.50 16.29 -5.53
N VAL A 68 -6.68 16.89 -5.49
CA VAL A 68 -7.19 17.79 -6.52
C VAL A 68 -7.60 19.11 -5.90
N VAL A 69 -7.04 20.22 -6.35
CA VAL A 69 -7.38 21.58 -5.91
C VAL A 69 -7.84 22.39 -7.10
N CYS A 70 -9.09 22.88 -7.04
CA CYS A 70 -9.76 23.63 -8.10
C CYS A 70 -9.67 22.96 -9.50
N GLY A 71 -9.76 21.63 -9.53
CA GLY A 71 -9.69 20.82 -10.77
C GLY A 71 -8.28 20.49 -11.25
N VAL A 72 -7.23 20.89 -10.53
CA VAL A 72 -5.83 20.57 -10.83
C VAL A 72 -5.35 19.48 -9.88
N GLU A 73 -4.75 18.41 -10.42
CA GLU A 73 -4.08 17.40 -9.60
C GLU A 73 -2.78 17.97 -9.03
N GLU A 74 -2.69 17.98 -7.70
CA GLU A 74 -1.55 18.50 -6.97
C GLU A 74 -0.52 17.41 -6.66
N LYS A 75 0.64 17.81 -6.17
CA LYS A 75 1.67 16.89 -5.69
C LYS A 75 1.87 17.07 -4.20
N LEU A 76 1.90 15.96 -3.48
CA LEU A 76 2.38 15.91 -2.11
C LEU A 76 3.90 16.13 -2.07
N PRO A 77 4.44 16.66 -0.96
CA PRO A 77 5.88 16.66 -0.70
C PRO A 77 6.48 15.25 -0.82
N ILE A 78 7.68 15.16 -1.36
CA ILE A 78 8.39 13.88 -1.60
C ILE A 78 9.37 13.63 -0.45
N GLU A 79 9.50 12.37 -0.01
CA GLU A 79 10.47 11.93 1.00
C GLU A 79 10.42 12.74 2.30
N VAL A 80 9.21 13.02 2.78
CA VAL A 80 9.01 13.71 4.07
C VAL A 80 8.71 12.68 5.16
N ASN A 81 9.34 12.87 6.33
CA ASN A 81 9.38 12.02 7.53
C ASN A 81 10.46 10.92 7.53
N GLU A 82 10.64 10.28 8.68
CA GLU A 82 11.59 9.18 8.86
C GLU A 82 11.05 7.89 8.22
N LEU A 83 11.98 7.01 7.77
CA LEU A 83 11.63 5.74 7.13
C LEU A 83 10.83 4.79 8.06
N GLU A 84 11.02 4.92 9.37
CA GLU A 84 10.33 4.12 10.39
C GLU A 84 8.92 4.65 10.72
N GLU A 85 8.50 5.76 10.08
CA GLU A 85 7.19 6.38 10.22
C GLU A 85 6.43 6.40 8.88
N THR A 86 5.20 6.92 8.89
CA THR A 86 4.46 7.19 7.67
C THR A 86 5.16 8.29 6.88
N HIS A 87 5.61 7.97 5.68
CA HIS A 87 6.35 8.89 4.81
C HIS A 87 5.81 8.86 3.38
N THR A 88 6.21 9.83 2.57
CA THR A 88 5.95 9.84 1.13
C THR A 88 7.09 9.17 0.38
N HIS A 89 6.77 8.34 -0.61
CA HIS A 89 7.78 7.74 -1.47
C HIS A 89 8.21 8.69 -2.60
N GLU A 90 9.24 8.31 -3.36
CA GLU A 90 9.65 9.03 -4.59
C GLU A 90 8.52 9.01 -5.64
N GLU A 91 7.65 7.99 -5.64
CA GLU A 91 6.47 8.01 -6.51
C GLU A 91 5.43 9.01 -6.00
N LYS A 92 4.99 9.86 -6.93
CA LYS A 92 4.07 10.95 -6.66
C LYS A 92 2.81 10.45 -5.95
N ASN A 93 2.52 11.08 -4.82
CA ASN A 93 1.29 10.91 -4.06
C ASN A 93 1.05 9.50 -3.49
N THR A 94 2.07 8.65 -3.41
CA THR A 94 1.99 7.38 -2.68
C THR A 94 2.39 7.59 -1.22
N ILE A 95 1.50 7.25 -0.30
CA ILE A 95 1.79 7.10 1.12
C ILE A 95 2.42 5.74 1.33
N HIS A 96 3.46 5.70 2.15
CA HIS A 96 4.18 4.50 2.50
C HIS A 96 4.33 4.39 4.01
N PHE A 97 4.14 3.18 4.55
CA PHE A 97 4.27 2.93 5.99
C PHE A 97 5.00 1.62 6.28
N HIS A 98 6.14 1.75 6.97
CA HIS A 98 6.99 0.67 7.45
C HIS A 98 7.16 0.77 8.96
N ALA A 99 6.19 0.28 9.74
CA ALA A 99 6.37 0.22 11.19
C ALA A 99 5.73 -1.01 11.81
N SER A 100 6.14 -1.27 13.05
CA SER A 100 5.52 -2.26 13.92
C SER A 100 4.38 -1.61 14.69
N LEU A 101 3.16 -2.08 14.47
CA LEU A 101 1.98 -1.62 15.20
C LEU A 101 1.59 -2.61 16.30
N PRO A 102 1.26 -2.16 17.52
CA PRO A 102 0.79 -3.05 18.57
C PRO A 102 -0.46 -3.82 18.11
N TYR A 103 -0.45 -5.14 18.34
CA TYR A 103 -1.48 -6.06 17.83
C TYR A 103 -2.07 -6.89 18.95
N ASP A 104 -3.39 -6.95 19.00
CA ASP A 104 -4.12 -7.81 19.93
C ASP A 104 -4.46 -9.13 19.23
N LYS A 105 -3.73 -10.19 19.61
CA LYS A 105 -3.91 -11.53 19.05
C LYS A 105 -5.29 -12.13 19.32
N SER A 106 -5.98 -11.70 20.38
CA SER A 106 -7.28 -12.25 20.76
C SER A 106 -8.41 -11.70 19.89
N SER A 107 -8.39 -10.40 19.61
CA SER A 107 -9.35 -9.74 18.71
C SER A 107 -8.95 -9.84 17.24
N GLY A 108 -7.65 -10.04 16.98
CA GLY A 108 -7.10 -10.04 15.63
C GLY A 108 -6.92 -8.63 15.06
N GLU A 109 -6.88 -7.60 15.91
CA GLU A 109 -6.87 -6.19 15.51
C GLU A 109 -5.60 -5.45 15.94
N ILE A 110 -5.26 -4.41 15.17
CA ILE A 110 -4.29 -3.39 15.56
C ILE A 110 -4.87 -2.56 16.72
N ILE A 111 -4.14 -2.45 17.81
CA ILE A 111 -4.56 -1.75 19.03
C ILE A 111 -4.55 -0.24 18.80
N ASP A 112 -3.49 0.30 18.19
CA ASP A 112 -3.38 1.73 17.86
C ASP A 112 -3.30 1.96 16.35
N LYS A 113 -4.43 2.41 15.78
CA LYS A 113 -4.56 2.75 14.35
C LYS A 113 -4.24 4.22 14.08
N THR A 114 -3.80 5.00 15.07
CA THR A 114 -3.53 6.45 14.92
C THR A 114 -2.49 6.75 13.83
N PRO A 115 -1.37 6.02 13.70
CA PRO A 115 -0.40 6.23 12.62
C PRO A 115 -0.98 6.04 11.21
N LEU A 116 -2.04 5.24 11.11
CA LEU A 116 -2.73 4.91 9.87
C LEU A 116 -3.92 5.83 9.56
N LYS A 117 -4.10 6.93 10.31
CA LYS A 117 -5.14 7.92 10.00
C LYS A 117 -4.62 8.91 8.97
N LEU A 118 -5.46 9.31 8.01
CA LEU A 118 -5.09 10.34 7.03
C LEU A 118 -4.64 11.65 7.69
N GLY A 119 -5.33 12.09 8.75
CA GLY A 119 -4.95 13.27 9.50
C GLY A 119 -3.53 13.22 10.05
N THR A 120 -3.15 12.09 10.65
CA THR A 120 -1.79 11.88 11.18
C THR A 120 -0.75 11.98 10.07
N PHE A 121 -1.02 11.36 8.92
CA PHE A 121 -0.13 11.45 7.76
C PHE A 121 0.04 12.90 7.28
N PHE A 122 -1.07 13.61 7.04
CA PHE A 122 -1.04 14.98 6.52
C PHE A 122 -0.38 15.96 7.49
N ASP A 123 -0.56 15.77 8.79
CA ASP A 123 0.16 16.53 9.81
C ASP A 123 1.67 16.30 9.73
N GLY A 124 2.11 15.05 9.57
CA GLY A 124 3.53 14.70 9.45
C GLY A 124 4.19 15.37 8.26
N ILE A 125 3.53 15.39 7.10
CA ILE A 125 4.05 16.06 5.90
C ILE A 125 3.76 17.57 5.85
N ASN A 126 3.26 18.15 6.94
CA ASN A 126 2.91 19.56 7.08
C ASN A 126 1.97 20.07 5.97
N VAL A 127 1.02 19.24 5.55
CA VAL A 127 -0.05 19.61 4.61
C VAL A 127 -1.33 19.79 5.41
N ARG A 128 -1.94 20.98 5.32
CA ARG A 128 -3.18 21.26 6.03
C ARG A 128 -4.28 20.32 5.53
N PHE A 129 -4.86 19.55 6.44
CA PHE A 129 -6.02 18.72 6.18
C PHE A 129 -6.96 18.76 7.37
N THR A 130 -8.13 19.37 7.23
CA THR A 130 -9.14 19.50 8.30
C THR A 130 -10.51 19.19 7.72
N ASP A 131 -11.57 19.23 8.52
CA ASP A 131 -12.93 18.97 8.05
C ASP A 131 -13.40 19.92 6.92
N THR A 132 -12.76 21.09 6.81
CA THR A 132 -13.14 22.13 5.82
C THR A 132 -11.98 22.62 4.95
N CYS A 133 -10.75 22.19 5.19
CA CYS A 133 -9.58 22.73 4.50
C CYS A 133 -8.66 21.63 3.99
N PHE A 134 -8.08 21.85 2.81
CA PHE A 134 -7.07 21.00 2.24
C PHE A 134 -6.03 21.85 1.51
N MET A 135 -4.74 21.60 1.79
CA MET A 135 -3.63 22.41 1.32
C MET A 135 -3.81 23.90 1.66
N ASP A 136 -3.81 24.79 0.67
CA ASP A 136 -3.97 26.23 0.85
C ASP A 136 -5.44 26.69 0.82
N LYS A 137 -6.40 25.77 0.62
CA LYS A 137 -7.83 26.09 0.49
C LYS A 137 -8.67 25.69 1.70
N CYS A 138 -9.70 26.47 1.96
CA CYS A 138 -10.73 26.24 2.97
C CYS A 138 -12.13 26.50 2.41
N SER A 139 -13.14 25.82 2.94
CA SER A 139 -14.54 25.92 2.50
C SER A 139 -14.97 27.38 2.37
N GLY A 140 -15.45 27.75 1.18
CA GLY A 140 -15.81 29.13 0.84
C GLY A 140 -14.78 29.83 -0.06
N ASP A 141 -13.52 29.36 -0.08
CA ASP A 141 -12.53 29.81 -1.06
C ASP A 141 -13.01 29.51 -2.48
N LEU A 142 -12.69 30.40 -3.42
CA LEU A 142 -13.18 30.29 -4.78
C LEU A 142 -12.32 29.33 -5.62
N CYS A 143 -12.98 28.41 -6.32
CA CYS A 143 -12.46 27.66 -7.44
C CYS A 143 -13.25 28.03 -8.69
N ASN A 144 -12.58 28.51 -9.74
CA ASN A 144 -13.23 28.92 -11.00
C ASN A 144 -14.38 29.92 -10.80
N GLY A 145 -14.25 30.83 -9.82
CA GLY A 145 -15.25 31.83 -9.47
C GLY A 145 -16.46 31.32 -8.68
N LYS A 146 -16.48 30.05 -8.28
CA LYS A 146 -17.51 29.44 -7.44
C LYS A 146 -16.92 28.99 -6.09
N PRO A 147 -17.69 29.04 -4.98
CA PRO A 147 -17.24 28.51 -3.71
C PRO A 147 -16.87 27.02 -3.80
N GLY A 148 -15.67 26.68 -3.35
CA GLY A 148 -15.18 25.31 -3.26
C GLY A 148 -15.51 24.65 -1.92
N THR A 149 -15.56 23.33 -1.94
CA THR A 149 -15.74 22.48 -0.76
C THR A 149 -14.80 21.28 -0.80
N LEU A 150 -14.38 20.82 0.37
CA LEU A 150 -13.59 19.60 0.54
C LEU A 150 -14.47 18.36 0.42
N LYS A 151 -14.01 17.39 -0.38
CA LYS A 151 -14.57 16.05 -0.51
C LYS A 151 -13.45 15.05 -0.37
N VAL A 152 -13.72 13.96 0.34
CA VAL A 152 -12.76 12.88 0.54
C VAL A 152 -13.48 11.57 0.28
N PHE A 153 -12.92 10.77 -0.61
CA PHE A 153 -13.42 9.45 -0.95
C PHE A 153 -12.29 8.43 -0.86
N ALA A 154 -12.61 7.22 -0.43
CA ALA A 154 -11.67 6.11 -0.41
C ALA A 154 -12.28 4.88 -1.07
N ASN A 155 -11.44 4.10 -1.74
CA ASN A 155 -11.80 2.81 -2.33
C ASN A 155 -10.71 1.80 -2.01
N THR A 156 -11.08 0.78 -1.24
CA THR A 156 -10.19 -0.26 -0.70
C THR A 156 -10.14 -1.50 -1.58
N GLU A 157 -11.25 -1.90 -2.19
CA GLU A 157 -11.38 -3.30 -2.61
C GLU A 157 -11.11 -3.56 -4.09
N LYS A 158 -11.43 -2.66 -5.02
CA LYS A 158 -11.36 -2.99 -6.46
C LYS A 158 -11.32 -1.77 -7.36
N TYR A 159 -10.35 -0.88 -7.17
CA TYR A 159 -10.25 0.33 -7.99
C TYR A 159 -10.20 0.05 -9.52
N TRP A 160 -9.82 -1.17 -9.92
CA TRP A 160 -9.78 -1.60 -11.32
C TRP A 160 -11.16 -1.99 -11.90
N GLU A 161 -12.18 -2.26 -11.07
CA GLU A 161 -13.54 -2.61 -11.54
C GLU A 161 -14.39 -1.34 -11.68
N LYS A 162 -14.74 -1.00 -12.93
CA LYS A 162 -15.65 0.11 -13.23
C LYS A 162 -16.99 -0.08 -12.50
N GLY A 163 -17.49 0.97 -11.86
CA GLY A 163 -18.76 0.93 -11.12
C GLY A 163 -18.63 0.53 -9.64
N THR A 164 -17.42 0.28 -9.15
CA THR A 164 -17.18 0.06 -7.71
C THR A 164 -17.57 1.31 -6.93
N PRO A 165 -18.40 1.18 -5.87
CA PRO A 165 -18.80 2.33 -5.06
C PRO A 165 -17.59 2.86 -4.27
N TRP A 166 -17.50 4.19 -4.22
CA TRP A 166 -16.52 4.88 -3.36
C TRP A 166 -17.14 5.19 -2.01
N GLY A 167 -16.42 4.90 -0.94
CA GLY A 167 -16.81 5.30 0.41
C GLY A 167 -16.45 6.76 0.66
N THR A 168 -17.27 7.47 1.43
CA THR A 168 -16.87 8.77 1.99
C THR A 168 -15.81 8.55 3.06
N ALA A 169 -14.78 9.37 3.04
CA ALA A 169 -13.71 9.36 4.05
C ALA A 169 -13.63 10.73 4.73
N ASP A 170 -12.80 10.81 5.75
CA ASP A 170 -12.50 12.05 6.46
C ASP A 170 -11.07 11.99 7.02
N ARG A 171 -10.72 12.96 7.88
CA ARG A 171 -9.42 13.01 8.55
C ARG A 171 -9.13 11.80 9.45
N ASN A 172 -10.16 11.15 9.97
CA ASN A 172 -10.05 9.98 10.85
C ASN A 172 -10.08 8.65 10.09
N TYR A 173 -10.25 8.68 8.76
CA TYR A 173 -10.19 7.49 7.93
C TYR A 173 -8.86 6.75 8.14
N VAL A 174 -8.98 5.47 8.50
CA VAL A 174 -7.85 4.55 8.66
C VAL A 174 -7.65 3.87 7.31
N TRP A 175 -6.54 4.21 6.65
CA TRP A 175 -6.25 3.67 5.33
C TRP A 175 -5.66 2.26 5.40
N SER A 176 -5.88 1.50 4.34
CA SER A 176 -5.41 0.12 4.18
C SER A 176 -4.44 0.01 2.99
N ASP A 177 -3.74 -1.12 2.90
CA ASP A 177 -2.90 -1.40 1.72
C ASP A 177 -3.74 -1.36 0.44
N ARG A 178 -3.22 -0.68 -0.56
CA ARG A 178 -3.82 -0.48 -1.89
C ARG A 178 -5.06 0.40 -1.92
N ASP A 179 -5.31 1.19 -0.87
CA ASP A 179 -6.35 2.20 -0.91
C ASP A 179 -6.04 3.27 -1.96
N ILE A 180 -7.01 3.57 -2.81
CA ILE A 180 -7.02 4.83 -3.56
C ILE A 180 -7.88 5.82 -2.81
N ILE A 181 -7.29 6.97 -2.46
CA ILE A 181 -7.95 8.04 -1.73
C ILE A 181 -7.98 9.27 -2.62
N TYR A 182 -9.18 9.68 -2.98
CA TYR A 182 -9.43 10.89 -3.76
C TYR A 182 -9.78 12.04 -2.83
N ILE A 183 -8.96 13.08 -2.82
CA ILE A 183 -9.17 14.27 -1.98
C ILE A 183 -9.34 15.46 -2.90
N ALA A 184 -10.52 16.05 -2.95
CA ALA A 184 -10.81 17.17 -3.82
C ALA A 184 -11.30 18.40 -3.05
N PHE A 185 -10.65 19.53 -3.28
CA PHE A 185 -11.17 20.84 -2.95
C PHE A 185 -11.55 21.57 -4.24
N ASP A 186 -12.83 21.62 -4.58
CA ASP A 186 -13.32 22.30 -5.79
C ASP A 186 -14.82 22.65 -5.71
N GLU A 187 -15.38 23.21 -6.78
CA GLU A 187 -16.78 23.64 -6.88
C GLU A 187 -17.81 22.51 -7.03
N ARG A 188 -17.38 21.27 -7.29
CA ARG A 188 -18.29 20.13 -7.45
C ARG A 188 -18.95 19.79 -6.12
N SER A 189 -20.19 19.35 -6.16
CA SER A 189 -20.84 18.72 -5.02
C SER A 189 -20.24 17.33 -4.74
N GLY A 190 -20.44 16.80 -3.53
CA GLY A 190 -20.08 15.43 -3.20
C GLY A 190 -20.71 14.40 -4.14
N GLN A 191 -21.94 14.63 -4.57
CA GLN A 191 -22.63 13.75 -5.51
C GLN A 191 -21.97 13.76 -6.91
N GLU A 192 -21.68 14.94 -7.46
CA GLU A 192 -20.99 15.05 -8.76
C GLU A 192 -19.60 14.41 -8.72
N THR A 193 -18.87 14.57 -7.61
CA THR A 193 -17.57 13.90 -7.43
C THR A 193 -17.74 12.38 -7.35
N ALA A 194 -18.71 11.87 -6.60
CA ALA A 194 -18.97 10.43 -6.53
C ALA A 194 -19.38 9.83 -7.89
N GLU A 195 -20.21 10.55 -8.66
CA GLU A 195 -20.59 10.15 -10.02
C GLU A 195 -19.38 10.12 -10.96
N PHE A 196 -18.51 11.14 -10.89
CA PHE A 196 -17.23 11.16 -11.61
C PHE A 196 -16.37 9.95 -11.25
N LEU A 197 -16.20 9.66 -9.95
CA LEU A 197 -15.35 8.57 -9.47
C LEU A 197 -15.86 7.17 -9.84
N ARG A 198 -17.18 7.01 -10.02
CA ARG A 198 -17.77 5.77 -10.50
C ARG A 198 -17.37 5.43 -11.94
N ASP A 199 -17.19 6.46 -12.77
CA ASP A 199 -16.85 6.33 -14.18
C ASP A 199 -15.34 6.49 -14.45
N ALA A 200 -14.62 7.18 -13.57
CA ALA A 200 -13.18 7.35 -13.64
C ALA A 200 -12.46 6.03 -13.36
N ARG A 201 -11.42 5.76 -14.16
CA ARG A 201 -10.44 4.71 -13.87
C ARG A 201 -9.19 5.36 -13.33
N ILE A 202 -9.04 5.38 -12.01
CA ILE A 202 -7.80 5.81 -11.38
C ILE A 202 -6.86 4.60 -11.38
N GLU A 203 -5.78 4.71 -12.14
CA GLU A 203 -4.77 3.65 -12.23
C GLU A 203 -3.78 3.81 -11.09
N TRP A 204 -3.49 2.71 -10.41
CA TRP A 204 -2.45 2.66 -9.39
C TRP A 204 -1.09 2.97 -10.03
N PRO A 205 -0.27 3.85 -9.43
CA PRO A 205 1.05 4.12 -9.97
C PRO A 205 1.90 2.86 -9.95
N VAL A 206 2.77 2.71 -10.94
CA VAL A 206 3.80 1.65 -10.89
C VAL A 206 4.76 2.00 -9.77
N LEU A 207 4.72 1.25 -8.68
CA LEU A 207 5.67 1.40 -7.58
C LEU A 207 7.02 0.79 -7.99
N GLY A 208 8.12 1.45 -7.62
CA GLY A 208 9.45 0.89 -7.74
C GLY A 208 9.62 -0.37 -6.89
N VAL A 209 10.80 -0.99 -7.00
CA VAL A 209 11.23 -2.02 -6.03
C VAL A 209 11.60 -1.27 -4.75
N GLY A 210 10.61 -1.01 -3.91
CA GLY A 210 10.80 -0.57 -2.53
C GLY A 210 11.41 -1.66 -1.66
#